data_AF-A0A5C8ZIL8-F1
#
_entry.id   AF-A0A5C8ZIL8-F1
#
_cell.length_a   1.000
_cell.length_b   1.000
_cell.length_c   1.000
_cell.angle_alpha   90.00
_cell.angle_beta   90.00
_cell.angle_gamma   90.00
#
_symmetry.space_group_name_H-M   'P 1'
#
loop_
_entity.id
_entity.type
_entity.pdbx_description
1 polymer ?
#
loop_
_entity_poly.entity_id
_entity_poly.type
_entity_poly.pdbx_seq_one_letter_code
_entity_poly.pdbx_strand_id
1 'polypeptide(L)'
;MTWQEELAAHALRAARREPSVAEVALAGSLADGSGVDPWSDVDLHVRLADDGPTRFDPARWVAQFGMPWALTSQPGPRGRVVRAVYDDGRRLDVVVDGAAGGAPGDEDDGGTAELMEVRQAAALATVKLARDDLAVQLDPSYAADWSGLDALLRQAGR
;
A
#
# COMPACT_ATOMS: atom_id res chain seq x y z
N MET A 1 -15.07 -10.65 -14.22
CA MET A 1 -14.52 -10.32 -12.89
C MET A 1 -13.30 -9.46 -13.14
N THR A 2 -13.21 -8.30 -12.51
CA THR A 2 -12.04 -7.41 -12.62
C THR A 2 -10.90 -7.94 -11.76
N TRP A 3 -9.67 -7.44 -11.97
CA TRP A 3 -8.55 -7.81 -11.11
C TRP A 3 -8.78 -7.37 -9.66
N GLN A 4 -9.50 -6.26 -9.45
CA GLN A 4 -9.86 -5.77 -8.11
C GLN A 4 -10.78 -6.76 -7.39
N GLU A 5 -11.82 -7.24 -8.08
CA GLU A 5 -12.76 -8.22 -7.54
C GLU A 5 -12.04 -9.55 -7.22
N GLU A 6 -11.12 -9.98 -8.09
CA GLU A 6 -10.29 -11.17 -7.88
C GLU A 6 -9.37 -11.04 -6.66
N LEU A 7 -8.63 -9.92 -6.58
CA LEU A 7 -7.73 -9.64 -5.47
C LEU A 7 -8.50 -9.49 -4.15
N ALA A 8 -9.60 -8.74 -4.14
CA ALA A 8 -10.48 -8.59 -2.99
C ALA A 8 -11.02 -9.93 -2.51
N ALA A 9 -11.55 -10.76 -3.41
CA ALA A 9 -12.07 -12.08 -3.05
C ALA A 9 -10.97 -12.99 -2.51
N HIS A 10 -9.75 -12.92 -3.05
CA HIS A 10 -8.61 -13.68 -2.54
C HIS A 10 -8.20 -13.20 -1.14
N ALA A 11 -8.00 -11.90 -0.95
CA ALA A 11 -7.58 -11.32 0.30
C ALA A 11 -8.61 -11.51 1.42
N LEU A 12 -9.91 -11.37 1.13
CA LEU A 12 -10.99 -11.68 2.07
C LEU A 12 -10.97 -13.14 2.52
N ARG A 13 -10.75 -14.09 1.59
CA ARG A 13 -10.62 -15.52 1.93
C ARG A 13 -9.39 -15.79 2.79
N ALA A 14 -8.27 -15.15 2.49
CA ALA A 14 -7.04 -15.30 3.28
C ALA A 14 -7.22 -14.74 4.69
N ALA A 15 -7.80 -13.55 4.83
CA ALA A 15 -8.06 -12.93 6.14
C ALA A 15 -9.01 -13.78 7.00
N ARG A 16 -10.10 -14.32 6.42
CA ARG A 16 -11.03 -15.21 7.16
C ARG A 16 -10.42 -16.53 7.62
N ARG A 17 -9.27 -16.93 7.05
CA ARG A 17 -8.53 -18.14 7.44
C ARG A 17 -7.38 -17.86 8.38
N GLU A 18 -7.02 -16.59 8.58
CA GLU A 18 -5.95 -16.19 9.48
C GLU A 18 -6.46 -16.20 10.92
N PRO A 19 -5.93 -17.07 11.81
CA PRO A 19 -6.41 -17.17 13.19
C PRO A 19 -6.30 -15.87 13.99
N SER A 20 -5.35 -15.01 13.63
CA SER A 20 -5.11 -13.73 14.28
C SER A 20 -6.12 -12.63 13.88
N VAL A 21 -6.95 -12.88 12.86
CA VAL A 21 -7.94 -11.93 12.35
C VAL A 21 -9.31 -12.25 12.96
N ALA A 22 -9.90 -11.28 13.65
CA ALA A 22 -11.25 -11.38 14.18
C ALA A 22 -12.30 -11.00 13.14
N GLU A 23 -12.06 -9.92 12.39
CA GLU A 23 -12.98 -9.42 11.36
C GLU A 23 -12.22 -8.88 10.15
N VAL A 24 -12.86 -8.95 8.99
CA VAL A 24 -12.37 -8.31 7.76
C VAL A 24 -13.53 -7.78 6.93
N ALA A 25 -13.37 -6.57 6.39
CA ALA A 25 -14.33 -5.92 5.52
C ALA A 25 -13.65 -5.21 4.35
N LEU A 26 -14.37 -5.08 3.24
CA LEU A 26 -13.98 -4.16 2.16
C LEU A 26 -14.23 -2.72 2.60
N ALA A 27 -13.39 -1.82 2.10
CA ALA A 27 -13.58 -0.39 2.16
C ALA A 27 -13.50 0.21 0.74
N GLY A 28 -13.68 1.52 0.63
CA GLY A 28 -13.53 2.26 -0.63
C GLY A 28 -14.54 1.87 -1.70
N SER A 29 -14.14 2.05 -2.96
CA SER A 29 -15.01 1.92 -4.15
C SER A 29 -15.59 0.53 -4.37
N LEU A 30 -14.94 -0.52 -3.85
CA LEU A 30 -15.47 -1.89 -3.88
C LEU A 30 -16.58 -2.12 -2.84
N ALA A 31 -16.57 -1.37 -1.73
CA ALA A 31 -17.53 -1.55 -0.65
C ALA A 31 -18.82 -0.75 -0.87
N ASP A 32 -18.72 0.44 -1.46
CA ASP A 32 -19.86 1.33 -1.70
C ASP A 32 -20.62 1.04 -3.01
N GLY A 33 -20.06 0.17 -3.87
CA GLY A 33 -20.66 -0.17 -5.16
C GLY A 33 -20.63 0.98 -6.18
N SER A 34 -19.80 2.01 -5.96
CA SER A 34 -19.61 3.14 -6.88
C SER A 34 -19.02 2.74 -8.23
N GLY A 35 -18.53 1.51 -8.34
CA GLY A 35 -17.86 0.97 -9.52
C GLY A 35 -16.35 1.12 -9.38
N VAL A 36 -15.62 0.16 -9.96
CA VAL A 36 -14.16 0.20 -10.02
C VAL A 36 -13.71 0.51 -11.44
N ASP A 37 -12.75 1.41 -11.55
CA ASP A 37 -12.05 1.72 -12.79
C ASP A 37 -10.67 1.02 -12.80
N PRO A 38 -9.90 1.08 -13.90
CA PRO A 38 -8.56 0.46 -13.95
C PRO A 38 -7.56 1.00 -12.91
N TRP A 39 -7.85 2.12 -12.27
CA TRP A 39 -7.05 2.82 -11.26
C TRP A 39 -7.59 2.68 -9.85
N SER A 40 -8.69 1.98 -9.62
CA SER A 40 -9.11 1.68 -8.26
C SER A 40 -8.16 0.67 -7.64
N ASP A 41 -7.69 0.95 -6.43
CA ASP A 41 -7.07 -0.01 -5.52
C ASP A 41 -8.12 -0.89 -4.85
N VAL A 42 -7.65 -1.85 -4.05
CA VAL A 42 -8.47 -2.65 -3.16
C VAL A 42 -8.19 -2.20 -1.74
N ASP A 43 -9.20 -1.69 -1.03
CA ASP A 43 -9.09 -1.31 0.38
C ASP A 43 -9.69 -2.39 1.30
N LEU A 44 -8.96 -2.76 2.34
CA LEU A 44 -9.44 -3.66 3.39
C LEU A 44 -9.28 -3.05 4.78
N HIS A 45 -10.27 -3.29 5.61
CA HIS A 45 -10.18 -3.12 7.05
C HIS A 45 -10.09 -4.50 7.69
N VAL A 46 -9.03 -4.72 8.46
CA VAL A 46 -8.75 -5.96 9.18
C VAL A 46 -8.70 -5.64 10.66
N ARG A 47 -9.54 -6.29 11.47
CA ARG A 47 -9.50 -6.19 12.92
C ARG A 47 -8.88 -7.46 13.49
N LEU A 48 -7.82 -7.29 14.29
CA LEU A 48 -7.17 -8.43 14.94
C LEU A 48 -7.99 -8.94 16.14
N ALA A 49 -7.84 -10.24 16.42
CA ALA A 49 -8.26 -10.83 17.69
C ALA A 49 -7.35 -10.32 18.83
N ASP A 50 -7.76 -10.50 20.10
CA ASP A 50 -7.04 -9.93 21.25
C ASP A 50 -5.57 -10.36 21.35
N ASP A 51 -5.23 -11.58 20.93
CA ASP A 51 -3.85 -12.09 20.87
C ASP A 51 -3.17 -11.91 19.50
N GLY A 52 -3.94 -11.46 18.50
CA GLY A 52 -3.52 -11.25 17.12
C GLY A 52 -2.37 -10.26 16.92
N PRO A 53 -2.21 -9.17 17.71
CA PRO A 53 -1.13 -8.19 17.50
C PRO A 53 0.28 -8.77 17.61
N THR A 54 0.44 -9.89 18.33
CA THR A 54 1.74 -10.57 18.50
C THR A 54 2.05 -11.59 17.42
N ARG A 55 1.05 -11.96 16.60
CA ARG A 55 1.11 -13.09 15.66
C ARG A 55 0.87 -12.69 14.21
N PHE A 56 0.17 -11.59 14.00
CA PHE A 56 -0.11 -11.07 12.68
C PHE A 56 0.99 -10.13 12.23
N ASP A 57 1.69 -10.51 11.15
CA ASP A 57 2.62 -9.64 10.42
C ASP A 57 1.90 -9.10 9.17
N PRO A 58 1.46 -7.84 9.17
CA PRO A 58 0.72 -7.25 8.07
C PRO A 58 1.51 -7.22 6.76
N ALA A 59 2.82 -6.95 6.82
CA ALA A 59 3.68 -6.82 5.64
C ALA A 59 3.88 -8.19 4.98
N ARG A 60 4.13 -9.23 5.78
CA ARG A 60 4.19 -10.60 5.29
C ARG A 60 2.84 -11.08 4.74
N TRP A 61 1.73 -10.70 5.39
CA TRP A 61 0.40 -11.09 4.95
C TRP A 61 0.06 -10.50 3.58
N VAL A 62 0.35 -9.22 3.31
CA VAL A 62 0.08 -8.65 1.97
C VAL A 62 1.01 -9.23 0.89
N ALA A 63 2.25 -9.57 1.24
CA ALA A 63 3.21 -10.14 0.29
C ALA A 63 2.80 -11.53 -0.27
N GLN A 64 1.76 -12.18 0.27
CA GLN A 64 1.27 -13.45 -0.25
C GLN A 64 0.45 -13.33 -1.54
N PHE A 65 0.00 -12.12 -1.91
CA PHE A 65 -0.90 -11.89 -3.06
C PHE A 65 -0.19 -11.54 -4.38
N GLY A 66 1.14 -11.42 -4.33
CA GLY A 66 2.01 -11.07 -5.45
C GLY A 66 3.36 -10.59 -4.95
N MET A 67 4.30 -10.33 -5.86
CA MET A 67 5.58 -9.72 -5.51
C MET A 67 5.38 -8.21 -5.34
N PRO A 68 5.52 -7.62 -4.14
CA PRO A 68 5.42 -6.18 -3.98
C PRO A 68 6.61 -5.51 -4.65
N TRP A 69 6.36 -4.61 -5.58
CA TRP A 69 7.37 -3.72 -6.11
C TRP A 69 7.61 -2.53 -5.17
N ALA A 70 6.55 -2.05 -4.52
CA ALA A 70 6.61 -1.13 -3.40
C ALA A 70 5.70 -1.62 -2.27
N LEU A 71 6.17 -1.46 -1.03
CA LEU A 71 5.47 -1.87 0.17
C LEU A 71 5.76 -0.85 1.28
N THR A 72 4.71 -0.27 1.86
CA THR A 72 4.82 0.57 3.05
C THR A 72 4.03 -0.05 4.19
N SER A 73 4.50 0.18 5.42
CA SER A 73 3.87 -0.30 6.65
C SER A 73 4.08 0.76 7.72
N GLN A 74 3.09 1.63 7.89
CA GLN A 74 3.19 2.80 8.74
C GLN A 74 2.23 2.68 9.94
N PRO A 75 2.66 3.08 11.14
CA PRO A 75 1.74 3.21 12.27
C PRO A 75 0.66 4.27 11.95
N GLY A 76 -0.57 4.02 12.42
CA GLY A 76 -1.71 4.92 12.26
C GLY A 76 -2.52 5.02 13.56
N PRO A 77 -3.50 5.95 13.63
CA PRO A 77 -4.21 6.26 14.88
C PRO A 77 -4.94 5.09 15.56
N ARG A 78 -5.28 4.04 14.80
CA ARG A 78 -6.00 2.85 15.28
C ARG A 78 -5.23 1.54 15.12
N GLY A 79 -3.98 1.60 14.65
CA GLY A 79 -3.16 0.43 14.41
C GLY A 79 -2.11 0.69 13.33
N ARG A 80 -2.18 -0.02 12.21
CA ARG A 80 -1.17 0.05 11.14
C ARG A 80 -1.82 0.13 9.77
N VAL A 81 -1.24 0.93 8.88
CA VAL A 81 -1.64 1.01 7.47
C VAL A 81 -0.55 0.39 6.62
N VAL A 82 -0.93 -0.59 5.80
CA VAL A 82 -0.03 -1.27 4.87
C VAL A 82 -0.50 -1.00 3.46
N ARG A 83 0.40 -0.58 2.59
CA ARG A 83 0.12 -0.35 1.16
C ARG A 83 1.06 -1.17 0.32
N ALA A 84 0.52 -1.95 -0.59
CA ALA A 84 1.30 -2.73 -1.54
C ALA A 84 0.96 -2.31 -2.98
N VAL A 85 2.00 -2.03 -3.77
CA VAL A 85 1.95 -2.00 -5.23
C VAL A 85 2.67 -3.23 -5.74
N TYR A 86 1.98 -4.13 -6.42
CA TYR A 86 2.57 -5.34 -6.98
C TYR A 86 3.29 -5.05 -8.31
N ASP A 87 4.17 -5.95 -8.72
CA ASP A 87 4.92 -5.87 -9.99
C ASP A 87 4.03 -5.83 -11.24
N ASP A 88 2.82 -6.39 -11.16
CA ASP A 88 1.75 -6.30 -12.18
C ASP A 88 0.90 -5.02 -12.09
N GLY A 89 1.25 -4.10 -11.18
CA GLY A 89 0.60 -2.81 -10.97
C GLY A 89 -0.75 -2.88 -10.24
N ARG A 90 -1.17 -4.04 -9.74
CA ARG A 90 -2.31 -4.13 -8.81
C ARG A 90 -1.94 -3.44 -7.49
N ARG A 91 -2.95 -2.98 -6.76
CA ARG A 91 -2.78 -2.27 -5.48
C ARG A 91 -3.69 -2.81 -4.40
N LEU A 92 -3.15 -2.89 -3.19
CA LEU A 92 -3.86 -3.32 -1.98
C LEU A 92 -3.46 -2.41 -0.82
N ASP A 93 -4.46 -1.72 -0.26
CA ASP A 93 -4.33 -0.90 0.94
C ASP A 93 -5.08 -1.60 2.09
N VAL A 94 -4.41 -1.76 3.23
CA VAL A 94 -4.92 -2.50 4.38
C VAL A 94 -4.75 -1.67 5.64
N VAL A 95 -5.88 -1.38 6.30
CA VAL A 95 -5.89 -0.84 7.65
C VAL A 95 -6.03 -2.01 8.62
N VAL A 96 -5.08 -2.16 9.53
CA VAL A 96 -5.04 -3.23 10.53
C VAL A 96 -5.27 -2.62 11.91
N ASP A 97 -6.47 -2.80 12.46
CA ASP A 97 -6.85 -2.35 13.79
C ASP A 97 -6.34 -3.34 14.87
N GLY A 98 -5.81 -2.79 15.96
CA GLY A 98 -5.29 -3.57 17.09
C GLY A 98 -3.83 -4.00 16.95
N ALA A 99 -3.22 -3.89 15.76
CA ALA A 99 -1.77 -4.02 15.64
C ALA A 99 -1.10 -2.92 16.49
N ALA A 100 -0.37 -3.31 17.55
CA ALA A 100 0.32 -2.35 18.40
C ALA A 100 1.23 -1.45 17.55
N GLY A 101 1.30 -0.17 17.91
CA GLY A 101 2.23 0.78 17.31
C GLY A 101 3.67 0.36 17.63
N GLY A 102 4.29 -0.34 16.68
CA GLY A 102 5.71 -0.70 16.62
C GLY A 102 6.24 -1.62 17.71
N ALA A 103 7.15 -2.52 17.31
CA ALA A 103 8.07 -3.13 18.26
C ALA A 103 8.99 -2.03 18.85
N PRO A 104 9.49 -2.14 20.09
CA PRO A 104 10.58 -1.28 20.54
C PRO A 104 11.81 -1.56 19.66
N GLY A 105 12.06 -0.67 18.70
CA GLY A 105 12.96 -0.88 17.56
C GLY A 105 12.45 -0.29 16.24
N ASP A 106 11.16 0.03 16.12
CA ASP A 106 10.58 0.87 15.06
C ASP A 106 10.91 2.36 15.30
N GLU A 107 12.16 2.68 15.66
CA GLU A 107 12.64 4.05 15.53
C GLU A 107 12.69 4.34 14.04
N ASP A 108 11.80 5.24 13.63
CA ASP A 108 11.74 5.81 12.29
C ASP A 108 13.04 6.56 12.04
N ASP A 109 14.05 5.86 11.52
CA ASP A 109 15.21 6.48 10.88
C ASP A 109 14.66 7.25 9.69
N GLY A 110 14.18 8.49 9.88
CA GLY A 110 13.25 9.19 8.96
C GLY A 110 13.63 9.20 7.46
N GLY A 111 14.89 8.91 7.10
CA GLY A 111 15.28 8.64 5.72
C GLY A 111 14.69 7.36 5.10
N THR A 112 14.33 6.35 5.89
CA THR A 112 13.71 5.10 5.42
C THR A 112 12.23 5.31 5.09
N ALA A 113 11.48 6.03 5.94
CA ALA A 113 10.09 6.36 5.66
C ALA A 113 9.96 7.27 4.43
N GLU A 114 10.78 8.32 4.34
CA GLU A 114 10.79 9.22 3.18
C GLU A 114 11.15 8.47 1.88
N LEU A 115 12.17 7.60 1.92
CA LEU A 115 12.54 6.77 0.77
C LEU A 115 11.40 5.81 0.36
N MET A 116 10.65 5.28 1.31
CA MET A 116 9.51 4.39 1.03
C MET A 116 8.32 5.16 0.44
N GLU A 117 8.07 6.40 0.88
CA GLU A 117 7.09 7.28 0.26
C GLU A 117 7.46 7.64 -1.18
N VAL A 118 8.73 7.96 -1.43
CA VAL A 118 9.26 8.20 -2.79
C VAL A 118 9.09 6.95 -3.66
N ARG A 119 9.39 5.76 -3.15
CA ARG A 119 9.18 4.50 -3.88
C ARG A 119 7.71 4.25 -4.18
N GLN A 120 6.81 4.53 -3.25
CA GLN A 120 5.37 4.39 -3.45
C GLN A 120 4.87 5.36 -4.53
N ALA A 121 5.30 6.62 -4.49
CA ALA A 121 4.95 7.62 -5.49
C ALA A 121 5.50 7.26 -6.88
N ALA A 122 6.76 6.82 -6.96
CA ALA A 122 7.37 6.34 -8.20
C ALA A 122 6.66 5.09 -8.74
N ALA A 123 6.23 4.20 -7.84
CA ALA A 123 5.49 3.01 -8.22
C ALA A 123 4.14 3.35 -8.81
N LEU A 124 3.40 4.26 -8.16
CA LEU A 124 2.13 4.77 -8.68
C LEU A 124 2.33 5.48 -10.03
N ALA A 125 3.36 6.30 -10.17
CA ALA A 125 3.67 6.99 -11.43
C ALA A 125 3.99 6.02 -12.57
N THR A 126 4.74 4.95 -12.30
CA THR A 126 5.07 3.94 -13.31
C THR A 126 3.85 3.11 -13.70
N VAL A 127 3.01 2.72 -12.74
CA VAL A 127 1.73 2.05 -13.04
C VAL A 127 0.84 2.96 -13.89
N LYS A 128 0.85 4.28 -13.62
CA LYS A 128 0.17 5.29 -14.44
C LYS A 128 0.70 5.35 -15.87
N LEU A 129 2.01 5.43 -16.04
CA LEU A 129 2.65 5.46 -17.36
C LEU A 129 2.47 4.16 -18.14
N ALA A 130 2.57 3.00 -17.49
CA ALA A 130 2.52 1.69 -18.15
C ALA A 130 1.13 1.28 -18.65
N ARG A 131 0.06 1.92 -18.16
CA ARG A 131 -1.33 1.66 -18.60
C ARG A 131 -1.83 2.74 -19.59
N ASP A 132 -0.91 3.43 -20.27
CA ASP A 132 -1.18 4.41 -21.34
C ASP A 132 -2.10 5.57 -20.93
N ASP A 133 -2.04 6.00 -19.66
CA ASP A 133 -2.74 7.19 -19.21
C ASP A 133 -1.76 8.38 -19.10
N LEU A 134 -1.65 9.08 -20.22
CA LEU A 134 -0.96 10.37 -20.34
C LEU A 134 -1.75 11.52 -19.67
N ALA A 135 -2.72 11.25 -18.78
CA ALA A 135 -3.36 12.27 -17.96
C ALA A 135 -2.51 12.77 -16.79
N VAL A 136 -1.20 12.48 -16.76
CA VAL A 136 -0.26 13.55 -16.42
C VAL A 136 -0.22 14.48 -17.64
N GLN A 137 -1.25 15.30 -17.81
CA GLN A 137 -1.03 16.58 -18.47
C GLN A 137 -0.03 17.31 -17.57
N LEU A 138 1.25 17.09 -17.84
CA LEU A 138 2.28 18.05 -17.53
C LEU A 138 1.74 19.34 -18.13
N ASP A 139 1.24 20.23 -17.29
CA ASP A 139 1.07 21.61 -17.70
C ASP A 139 2.39 22.00 -18.40
N PRO A 140 2.38 22.38 -19.67
CA PRO A 140 3.60 22.66 -20.41
C PRO A 140 4.40 23.83 -19.81
N SER A 141 3.80 24.58 -18.87
CA SER A 141 4.46 25.59 -18.03
C SER A 141 4.92 25.08 -16.67
N TYR A 142 4.53 23.86 -16.27
CA TYR A 142 4.98 23.21 -15.06
C TYR A 142 6.38 22.64 -15.25
N ALA A 143 7.38 23.44 -14.88
CA ALA A 143 8.71 22.93 -14.58
C ALA A 143 8.65 22.29 -13.18
N ALA A 144 8.56 20.97 -13.12
CA ALA A 144 8.75 20.26 -11.85
C ALA A 144 10.09 20.69 -11.24
N ASP A 145 10.06 21.11 -9.98
CA ASP A 145 11.28 21.42 -9.24
C ASP A 145 12.00 20.10 -8.91
N TRP A 146 12.91 19.71 -9.81
CA TRP A 146 13.74 18.51 -9.66
C TRP A 146 14.88 18.69 -8.65
N SER A 147 14.96 19.83 -7.95
CA SER A 147 16.04 20.07 -6.96
C SER A 147 16.08 19.00 -5.86
N GLY A 148 14.92 18.43 -5.49
CA GLY A 148 14.83 17.30 -4.56
C GLY A 148 15.43 16.00 -5.11
N LEU A 149 15.21 15.70 -6.39
CA LEU A 149 15.81 14.54 -7.06
C LEU A 149 17.33 14.72 -7.24
N ASP A 150 17.77 15.93 -7.58
CA ASP A 150 19.19 16.28 -7.70
C ASP A 150 19.93 16.21 -6.36
N ALA A 151 19.27 16.57 -5.26
CA ALA A 151 19.82 16.43 -3.92
C ALA A 151 20.00 14.94 -3.56
N LEU A 152 19.00 14.10 -3.87
CA LEU A 152 19.04 12.66 -3.68
C LEU A 152 20.12 11.98 -4.52
N LEU A 153 20.28 12.37 -5.79
CA LEU A 153 21.31 11.81 -6.68
C LEU A 153 22.73 12.21 -6.23
N ARG A 154 22.92 13.43 -5.75
CA ARG A 154 24.20 13.87 -5.16
C ARG A 154 24.53 13.13 -3.86
N GLN A 155 23.53 12.83 -3.05
CA GLN A 155 23.69 12.07 -1.81
C GLN A 155 23.98 10.58 -2.08
N ALA A 156 23.51 10.04 -3.22
CA ALA A 156 23.74 8.65 -3.63
C ALA A 156 25.09 8.41 -4.35
N GLY A 157 25.94 9.43 -4.51
CA GLY A 157 27.31 9.26 -4.99
C GLY A 157 27.44 8.95 -6.49
N ARG A 158 26.91 9.82 -7.35
CA ARG A 158 27.35 9.97 -8.74
C ARG A 158 27.84 11.38 -9.01
#